data_AF-A0A6P0Z031-F1
#
_entry.id   AF-A0A6P0Z031-F1
#
_cell.length_a   1.000
_cell.length_b   1.000
_cell.length_c   1.000
_cell.angle_alpha   90.00
_cell.angle_beta   90.00
_cell.angle_gamma   90.00
#
_symmetry.space_group_name_H-M   'P 1'
#
loop_
_entity.id
_entity.type
_entity.pdbx_description
1 polymer ?
#
loop_
_entity_poly.entity_id
_entity_poly.type
_entity_poly.pdbx_seq_one_letter_code
_entity_poly.pdbx_strand_id
1 'polypeptide(L)' 'MSKYCFHDEITLAEEAEKLGKKAIKLGLINGFTVHLFPDCWQFYIPNEQESEPLSSEEVYLRFKKLVEQSGT' A
#
# COMPACT_ATOMS: atom_id res chain seq x y z
N MET A 1 -7.86 17.64 12.43
CA MET A 1 -8.41 17.33 11.10
C MET A 1 -7.24 17.01 10.18
N SER A 2 -6.93 15.73 10.05
CA SER A 2 -5.80 15.25 9.25
C SER A 2 -6.08 15.52 7.78
N LYS A 3 -5.39 16.50 7.21
CA LYS A 3 -5.39 16.80 5.77
C LYS A 3 -4.73 15.64 5.02
N TYR A 4 -5.50 14.64 4.65
CA TYR A 4 -5.05 13.71 3.62
C TYR A 4 -5.20 14.42 2.27
N CYS A 5 -4.10 15.01 1.80
CA CYS A 5 -4.00 15.67 0.51
C CYS A 5 -3.89 14.63 -0.62
N PHE A 6 -4.89 13.77 -0.77
CA PHE A 6 -4.99 12.90 -1.94
C PHE A 6 -6.13 13.46 -2.80
N HIS A 7 -5.79 14.40 -3.68
CA HIS A 7 -6.75 14.92 -4.67
C HIS A 7 -6.75 14.07 -5.96
N ASP A 8 -5.81 13.11 -6.09
CA ASP A 8 -5.63 12.26 -7.26
C ASP A 8 -5.29 10.82 -6.84
N GLU A 9 -6.01 9.83 -7.38
CA GLU A 9 -5.78 8.40 -7.12
C GLU A 9 -4.34 7.97 -7.41
N ILE A 10 -3.68 8.62 -8.37
CA ILE A 10 -2.27 8.36 -8.71
C ILE A 10 -1.34 8.73 -7.56
N THR A 11 -1.54 9.89 -6.92
CA THR A 11 -0.69 10.32 -5.81
C THR A 11 -0.82 9.38 -4.62
N LEU A 12 -2.04 8.89 -4.36
CA LEU A 12 -2.28 7.91 -3.33
C LEU A 12 -1.59 6.57 -3.64
N ALA A 13 -1.65 6.12 -4.90
CA ALA A 13 -1.01 4.88 -5.32
C ALA A 13 0.52 4.98 -5.20
N GLU A 14 1.12 6.13 -5.53
CA GLU A 14 2.55 6.38 -5.32
C GLU A 14 2.94 6.35 -3.84
N GLU A 15 2.13 6.95 -2.96
CA GLU A 15 2.38 6.91 -1.52
C GLU A 15 2.20 5.49 -0.94
N ALA A 16 1.22 4.74 -1.42
CA ALA A 16 1.03 3.33 -1.08
C ALA A 16 2.26 2.50 -1.49
N GLU A 17 2.81 2.71 -2.68
CA GLU A 17 4.02 2.05 -3.14
C GLU A 17 5.23 2.37 -2.25
N LYS A 18 5.41 3.65 -1.86
CA LYS A 18 6.50 4.06 -0.95
C LYS A 18 6.37 3.41 0.42
N LEU A 19 5.16 3.35 0.97
CA LEU A 19 4.89 2.68 2.24
C LEU A 19 5.14 1.17 2.14
N GLY A 20 4.73 0.53 1.05
CA GLY A 20 5.00 -0.88 0.80
C GLY A 20 6.49 -1.18 0.73
N LYS A 21 7.25 -0.35 -0.01
CA LYS A 21 8.72 -0.44 -0.07
C LYS A 21 9.35 -0.28 1.32
N LYS A 22 8.80 0.60 2.16
CA LYS A 22 9.24 0.76 3.56
C LYS A 22 8.92 -0.48 4.40
N ALA A 23 7.72 -1.05 4.25
CA ALA A 23 7.33 -2.28 4.93
C ALA A 23 8.22 -3.47 4.54
N ILE A 24 8.61 -3.59 3.26
CA ILE A 24 9.61 -4.58 2.81
C ILE A 24 10.95 -4.36 3.51
N LYS A 25 11.45 -3.11 3.53
CA LYS A 25 12.74 -2.78 4.19
C LYS A 25 12.73 -3.09 5.69
N LEU A 26 11.57 -2.96 6.33
CA LEU A 26 11.38 -3.29 7.75
C LEU A 26 11.15 -4.80 7.98
N GLY A 27 11.06 -5.62 6.91
CA GLY A 27 10.81 -7.05 7.01
C GLY A 27 9.37 -7.41 7.41
N LEU A 28 8.43 -6.48 7.28
CA LEU A 28 7.02 -6.67 7.67
C LEU A 28 6.22 -7.45 6.62
N ILE A 29 6.62 -7.30 5.36
CA ILE A 29 6.05 -8.03 4.22
C ILE A 29 7.20 -8.60 3.39
N ASN A 30 7.01 -9.79 2.82
CA ASN A 30 8.00 -10.42 1.95
C ASN A 30 8.11 -9.73 0.57
N GLY A 31 7.06 -9.02 0.16
CA GLY A 31 6.98 -8.33 -1.13
C GLY A 31 5.57 -7.85 -1.42
N PHE A 32 5.38 -7.19 -2.55
CA PHE A 32 4.07 -6.91 -3.16
C PHE A 32 4.25 -6.68 -4.66
N THR A 33 3.16 -6.83 -5.42
CA THR A 33 3.08 -6.58 -6.86
C THR A 33 2.14 -5.41 -7.09
N VAL A 34 2.44 -4.58 -8.08
CA VAL A 34 1.57 -3.47 -8.52
C VAL A 34 1.20 -3.70 -9.98
N HIS A 35 -0.09 -3.69 -10.27
CA HIS A 35 -0.64 -3.64 -11.60
C HIS A 35 -1.14 -2.23 -11.88
N LEU A 36 -0.45 -1.53 -12.78
CA LEU A 36 -0.95 -0.27 -13.35
C LEU A 36 -1.97 -0.60 -14.44
N PHE A 37 -3.23 -0.28 -14.19
CA PHE A 37 -4.21 -0.14 -15.25
C PHE A 37 -4.30 1.34 -15.65
N PRO A 38 -4.69 1.65 -16.90
CA PRO A 38 -4.91 3.02 -17.34
C PRO A 38 -5.97 3.76 -16.50
N ASP A 39 -6.93 3.02 -15.93
CA ASP A 39 -8.01 3.56 -15.10
C ASP A 39 -7.71 3.53 -13.60
N CYS A 40 -7.06 2.47 -13.08
CA CYS A 40 -6.80 2.30 -11.64
C CYS A 40 -5.49 1.55 -11.36
N TRP A 41 -4.94 1.69 -10.15
CA TRP A 41 -3.82 0.87 -9.71
C TRP A 41 -4.32 -0.23 -8.77
N GLN A 42 -3.86 -1.45 -9.00
CA GLN A 42 -4.15 -2.59 -8.14
C GLN A 42 -2.87 -3.11 -7.51
N PHE A 43 -2.95 -3.44 -6.24
CA PHE A 43 -1.83 -3.92 -5.46
C PHE A 43 -2.12 -5.34 -4.96
N TYR A 44 -1.08 -6.16 -4.93
CA TYR A 44 -1.19 -7.55 -4.52
C TYR A 44 -0.08 -7.89 -3.53
N ILE A 45 -0.44 -8.41 -2.35
CA ILE A 45 0.52 -8.76 -1.30
C ILE A 45 0.55 -10.28 -1.16
N PRO A 46 1.64 -10.97 -1.55
CA PRO A 46 1.69 -12.42 -1.73
C PRO A 46 1.73 -13.26 -0.44
N ASN A 47 1.06 -12.90 0.66
CA ASN A 47 1.31 -13.62 1.94
C ASN A 47 0.14 -13.93 2.88
N GLU A 48 -1.11 -13.55 2.62
CA GLU A 48 -2.14 -13.78 3.65
C GLU A 48 -3.53 -14.04 3.07
N GLN A 49 -3.86 -15.29 2.70
CA GLN A 49 -5.22 -15.84 2.49
C GLN A 49 -6.19 -15.11 1.52
N GLU A 50 -5.86 -13.90 1.09
CA GLU A 50 -6.61 -12.96 0.29
C GLU A 50 -5.73 -12.67 -0.93
N SER A 51 -5.80 -13.54 -1.94
CA SER A 51 -5.24 -13.30 -3.27
C SER A 51 -6.07 -12.27 -4.05
N GLU A 52 -6.67 -11.32 -3.35
CA GLU A 52 -7.54 -10.33 -3.97
C GLU A 52 -6.75 -9.05 -4.26
N PRO A 53 -6.93 -8.46 -5.45
CA PRO A 53 -6.31 -7.18 -5.77
C PRO A 53 -6.89 -6.10 -4.86
N LEU A 54 -6.01 -5.47 -4.09
CA LEU A 54 -6.37 -4.38 -3.21
C LEU A 54 -6.24 -3.04 -3.96
N SER A 55 -7.16 -2.13 -3.71
CA SER A 55 -7.09 -0.76 -4.23
C SER A 55 -5.99 0.05 -3.54
N SER A 56 -5.56 1.14 -4.17
CA SER A 56 -4.56 2.08 -3.64
C SER A 56 -4.86 2.54 -2.20
N GLU A 57 -6.13 2.78 -1.88
CA GLU A 57 -6.60 3.18 -0.54
C GLU A 57 -6.41 2.08 0.51
N GLU A 58 -6.87 0.87 0.20
CA GLU A 58 -6.78 -0.25 1.14
C GLU A 58 -5.33 -0.60 1.44
N VAL A 59 -4.49 -0.63 0.41
CA VAL A 59 -3.07 -0.92 0.58
C VAL A 59 -2.35 0.17 1.34
N TYR A 60 -2.65 1.43 1.05
CA TYR A 60 -2.11 2.55 1.82
C TYR A 60 -2.41 2.39 3.31
N LEU A 61 -3.67 2.12 3.67
CA LEU A 61 -4.07 1.93 5.07
C LEU A 61 -3.41 0.70 5.70
N ARG A 62 -3.34 -0.42 4.98
CA ARG A 62 -2.74 -1.68 5.45
C ARG A 62 -1.24 -1.49 5.71
N PHE A 63 -0.50 -0.94 4.76
CA PHE A 63 0.93 -0.65 4.93
C PHE A 63 1.21 0.40 5.99
N LYS A 64 0.39 1.47 6.05
CA LYS A 64 0.54 2.48 7.09
C LYS A 64 0.40 1.86 8.48
N LYS A 65 -0.64 1.04 8.69
CA LYS A 65 -0.87 0.32 9.95
C LYS A 65 0.30 -0.61 10.30
N LEU A 66 0.82 -1.37 9.33
CA LEU A 66 1.99 -2.24 9.54
C LEU A 66 3.23 -1.44 9.96
N VAL A 67 3.53 -0.35 9.25
CA VAL A 67 4.69 0.51 9.56
C VAL A 67 4.52 1.18 10.93
N GLU A 68 3.32 1.66 11.27
CA GLU A 68 3.03 2.26 12.58
C GLU A 68 3.17 1.23 13.72
N GLN A 69 2.70 -0.01 13.52
CA GLN A 69 2.84 -1.10 14.49
C GLN A 69 4.30 -1.56 14.68
N SER A 70 5.12 -1.48 13.64
CA SER A 70 6.54 -1.88 13.69
C SER A 70 7.46 -0.89 14.40
N GLY A 71 7.00 0.35 14.61
CA GLY A 71 7.80 1.43 15.19
C GLY A 71 7.66 1.58 16.71
N THR A 72 7.12 0.58 17.42
CA THR A 72 7.02 0.54 18.89
C THR A 72 8.19 -0.20 19.52
#